data_AF-A0A729G430-F1
#
_entry.id   AF-A0A729G430-F1
#
_cell.length_a   1.000
_cell.length_b   1.000
_cell.length_c   1.000
_cell.angle_alpha   90.00
_cell.angle_beta   90.00
_cell.angle_gamma   90.00
#
_symmetry.space_group_name_H-M   'P 1'
#
loop_
_entity.id
_entity.type
_entity.pdbx_description
1 polymer ?
#
loop_
_entity_poly.entity_id
_entity_poly.type
_entity_poly.pdbx_seq_one_letter_code
_entity_poly.pdbx_strand_id
1 'polypeptide(L)'
;KLKHINIKNGILLLTKKFNLTQCEKKVIYYIAAGLTVKSCSTLLDRNIKTVSTQKRSAYRKMAITTDVELIHLMLNEFSISIEIT
;
A
#
# COMPACT_ATOMS: atom_id res chain seq x y z
N LYS A 1 -2.77 -24.02 -6.60
CA LYS A 1 -3.00 -23.90 -5.14
C LYS A 1 -2.88 -22.42 -4.80
N LEU A 2 -3.98 -21.72 -4.51
CA LEU A 2 -3.94 -20.29 -4.17
C LEU A 2 -3.05 -20.14 -2.92
N LYS A 3 -1.97 -19.37 -3.05
CA LYS A 3 -1.10 -19.06 -1.92
C LYS A 3 -1.84 -17.99 -1.12
N HIS A 4 -2.29 -18.30 0.09
CA HIS A 4 -2.78 -17.29 1.02
C HIS A 4 -1.62 -16.33 1.31
N ILE A 5 -1.58 -15.21 0.59
CA ILE A 5 -0.56 -14.19 0.78
C ILE A 5 -1.11 -13.21 1.81
N ASN A 6 -0.55 -13.24 3.03
CA ASN A 6 -0.77 -12.20 4.02
C ASN A 6 -0.48 -10.82 3.40
N ILE A 7 -1.31 -9.81 3.69
CA ILE A 7 -1.18 -8.41 3.25
C ILE A 7 0.27 -7.92 3.30
N LYS A 8 1.00 -8.24 4.37
CA LYS A 8 2.42 -7.88 4.54
C LYS A 8 3.33 -8.43 3.44
N ASN A 9 3.09 -9.67 3.00
CA ASN A 9 3.86 -10.31 1.93
C ASN A 9 3.47 -9.76 0.55
N GLY A 10 2.19 -9.48 0.31
CA GLY A 10 1.73 -8.84 -0.93
C GLY A 10 2.32 -7.45 -1.11
N ILE A 11 2.34 -6.65 -0.05
CA ILE A 11 2.99 -5.33 -0.05
C ILE A 11 4.49 -5.46 -0.24
N LEU A 12 5.15 -6.43 0.40
CA LEU A 12 6.58 -6.65 0.19
C LEU A 12 6.89 -6.90 -1.30
N LEU A 13 6.08 -7.71 -1.98
CA LEU A 13 6.25 -7.99 -3.41
C LEU A 13 5.99 -6.74 -4.27
N LEU A 14 4.92 -5.98 -4.00
CA LEU A 14 4.66 -4.70 -4.66
C LEU A 14 5.83 -3.72 -4.50
N THR A 15 6.34 -3.59 -3.28
CA THR A 15 7.42 -2.63 -3.00
C THR A 15 8.71 -2.95 -3.74
N LYS A 16 8.99 -4.24 -3.94
CA LYS A 16 10.11 -4.71 -4.77
C LYS A 16 9.83 -4.48 -6.26
N LYS A 17 8.63 -4.82 -6.74
CA LYS A 17 8.23 -4.67 -8.15
C LYS A 17 8.34 -3.22 -8.65
N PHE A 18 7.96 -2.25 -7.81
CA PHE A 18 7.91 -0.84 -8.17
C PHE A 18 9.02 0.01 -7.53
N ASN A 19 10.06 -0.61 -6.96
CA ASN A 19 11.18 0.06 -6.32
C ASN A 19 10.76 1.20 -5.36
N LEU A 20 9.81 0.88 -4.47
CA LEU A 20 9.34 1.82 -3.46
C LEU A 20 10.42 2.01 -2.38
N THR A 21 10.58 3.25 -1.95
CA THR A 21 11.43 3.60 -0.81
C THR A 21 10.82 3.07 0.50
N GLN A 22 11.62 3.02 1.56
CA GLN A 22 11.15 2.59 2.88
C GLN A 22 10.00 3.47 3.43
N CYS A 23 10.02 4.77 3.13
CA CYS A 23 8.94 5.67 3.53
C CYS A 23 7.65 5.39 2.74
N GLU A 24 7.74 5.28 1.41
CA GLU A 24 6.61 4.94 0.55
C GLU A 24 5.99 3.60 0.95
N LYS A 25 6.83 2.60 1.22
CA LYS A 25 6.40 1.27 1.69
C LYS A 25 5.56 1.33 2.96
N LYS A 26 6.00 2.09 3.97
CA LYS A 26 5.24 2.24 5.22
C LYS A 26 3.88 2.89 4.98
N VAL A 27 3.83 3.93 4.15
CA VAL A 27 2.58 4.61 3.80
C VAL A 27 1.63 3.65 3.07
N ILE A 28 2.11 2.99 2.02
CA ILE A 28 1.29 2.02 1.26
C ILE A 28 0.80 0.88 2.14
N TYR A 29 1.62 0.42 3.10
CA TYR A 29 1.19 -0.62 4.03
C TYR A 29 -0.04 -0.22 4.85
N TYR A 30 -0.04 0.98 5.41
CA TYR A 30 -1.18 1.45 6.20
C TYR A 30 -2.40 1.77 5.32
N ILE A 31 -2.21 2.34 4.12
CA ILE A 31 -3.32 2.57 3.19
C ILE A 31 -3.98 1.24 2.78
N ALA A 32 -3.18 0.21 2.46
CA ALA A 32 -3.67 -1.13 2.13
C ALA A 32 -4.39 -1.81 3.30
N ALA A 33 -4.05 -1.45 4.54
CA ALA A 33 -4.75 -1.89 5.75
C ALA A 33 -6.02 -1.06 6.05
N GLY A 34 -6.41 -0.13 5.18
CA GLY A 34 -7.64 0.66 5.31
C GLY A 34 -7.48 1.99 6.07
N LEU A 35 -6.24 2.40 6.41
CA LEU A 35 -6.03 3.64 7.14
C LEU A 35 -6.06 4.86 6.22
N THR A 36 -6.56 5.97 6.76
CA THR A 36 -6.54 7.27 6.07
C THR A 36 -5.15 7.92 6.13
N VAL A 37 -4.87 8.83 5.20
CA VAL A 37 -3.63 9.64 5.21
C VAL A 37 -3.41 10.37 6.55
N LYS A 38 -4.50 10.82 7.19
CA LYS A 38 -4.46 11.44 8.52
C LYS A 38 -4.01 10.44 9.59
N SER A 39 -4.54 9.22 9.59
CA SER A 39 -4.15 8.18 10.53
C SER A 39 -2.69 7.76 10.35
N CYS A 40 -2.24 7.65 9.09
CA CYS A 40 -0.84 7.40 8.75
C CYS A 40 0.08 8.51 9.26
N SER A 41 -0.35 9.77 9.19
CA SER A 41 0.39 10.92 9.72
C SER A 41 0.62 10.82 11.22
N THR A 42 -0.41 10.43 11.98
CA THR A 42 -0.30 10.20 13.42
C THR A 42 0.59 8.99 13.73
N LEU A 43 0.40 7.84 13.05
CA LEU A 43 1.17 6.62 13.31
C LEU A 43 2.65 6.72 12.94
N LEU A 44 2.97 7.52 11.91
CA LEU A 44 4.34 7.71 11.43
C LEU A 44 5.02 8.93 12.06
N ASP A 45 4.34 9.64 12.97
CA ASP A 45 4.76 10.91 13.55
C ASP A 45 5.33 11.87 12.49
N ARG A 46 4.51 12.14 11.47
CA ARG A 46 4.96 12.87 10.28
C ARG A 46 3.87 13.76 9.73
N ASN A 47 4.27 14.90 9.17
CA ASN A 47 3.35 15.86 8.59
C ASN A 47 2.42 15.23 7.53
N ILE A 48 1.12 15.52 7.62
CA ILE A 48 0.10 14.97 6.71
C ILE A 48 0.39 15.26 5.23
N LYS A 49 0.97 16.43 4.91
CA LYS A 49 1.39 16.78 3.54
C LYS A 49 2.54 15.88 3.07
N THR A 50 3.48 15.56 3.94
CA THR A 50 4.58 14.64 3.63
C THR A 50 4.05 13.24 3.35
N VAL A 51 3.10 12.73 4.15
CA VAL A 51 2.46 11.43 3.90
C VAL A 51 1.69 11.44 2.59
N SER A 52 0.96 12.52 2.29
CA SER A 52 0.25 12.70 1.01
C SER A 52 1.21 12.68 -0.18
N THR A 53 2.34 13.40 -0.11
CA THR A 53 3.38 13.38 -1.14
C THR A 53 3.99 11.99 -1.31
N GLN A 54 4.27 11.28 -0.22
CA GLN A 54 4.80 9.91 -0.26
C GLN A 54 3.80 8.94 -0.90
N LYS A 55 2.51 9.03 -0.54
CA LYS A 55 1.42 8.26 -1.19
C LYS A 55 1.39 8.52 -2.69
N ARG A 56 1.36 9.79 -3.10
CA ARG A 56 1.30 10.17 -4.53
C ARG A 56 2.54 9.72 -5.30
N SER A 57 3.73 9.82 -4.70
CA SER A 57 4.98 9.33 -5.31
C SER A 57 4.93 7.81 -5.53
N ALA A 58 4.48 7.05 -4.52
CA ALA A 58 4.31 5.61 -4.64
C ALA A 58 3.30 5.25 -5.73
N TYR A 59 2.14 5.93 -5.76
CA TYR A 59 1.09 5.72 -6.76
C TYR A 59 1.58 5.97 -8.17
N ARG A 60 2.34 7.05 -8.37
CA ARG A 60 2.99 7.34 -9.67
C ARG A 60 3.95 6.22 -10.09
N LYS A 61 4.77 5.68 -9.18
CA LYS A 61 5.68 4.55 -9.47
C LYS A 61 4.92 3.27 -9.83
N MET A 62 3.75 3.09 -9.23
CA MET A 62 2.86 1.94 -9.44
C MET A 62 1.90 2.13 -10.62
N ALA A 63 1.94 3.29 -11.30
CA ALA A 63 1.01 3.68 -12.35
C ALA A 63 -0.49 3.59 -11.95
N ILE A 64 -0.79 3.96 -10.70
CA ILE A 64 -2.16 4.05 -10.17
C ILE A 64 -2.43 5.46 -9.63
N THR A 65 -3.70 5.75 -9.37
CA THR A 65 -4.15 7.06 -8.89
C THR A 65 -5.06 6.97 -7.66
N THR A 66 -5.70 5.83 -7.42
CA THR A 66 -6.69 5.64 -6.36
C THR A 66 -6.36 4.46 -5.42
N ASP A 67 -6.95 4.51 -4.23
CA ASP A 67 -6.84 3.44 -3.23
C ASP A 67 -7.54 2.16 -3.72
N VAL A 68 -8.59 2.33 -4.53
CA VAL A 68 -9.30 1.22 -5.18
C VAL A 68 -8.38 0.51 -6.19
N GLU A 69 -7.60 1.24 -6.98
CA GLU A 69 -6.63 0.65 -7.90
C GLU A 69 -5.48 -0.05 -7.15
N LEU A 70 -5.04 0.47 -6.00
CA LEU A 70 -4.09 -0.21 -5.13
C LEU A 70 -4.64 -1.59 -4.71
N ILE A 71 -5.90 -1.65 -4.28
CA ILE A 71 -6.56 -2.90 -3.88
C ILE A 71 -6.67 -3.86 -5.07
N HIS A 72 -7.12 -3.38 -6.24
CA HIS A 72 -7.20 -4.21 -7.44
C HIS A 72 -5.84 -4.78 -7.84
N LEU A 73 -4.78 -3.96 -7.79
CA LEU A 73 -3.42 -4.40 -8.07
C LEU A 73 -2.97 -5.47 -7.08
N MET A 74 -3.30 -5.31 -5.79
CA MET A 74 -3.01 -6.31 -4.75
C MET A 74 -3.75 -7.64 -4.98
N LEU A 75 -5.02 -7.60 -5.39
CA LEU A 75 -5.83 -8.79 -5.66
C LEU A 75 -5.36 -9.52 -6.92
N ASN A 76 -5.15 -8.79 -8.01
CA ASN A 76 -4.81 -9.34 -9.32
C ASN A 76 -3.41 -9.96 -9.37
N GLU A 77 -2.43 -9.30 -8.75
CA GLU A 77 -1.02 -9.74 -8.82
C GLU A 77 -0.68 -10.81 -7.77
N PHE A 78 -1.42 -10.88 -6.66
CA PHE A 78 -1.03 -11.71 -5.51
C PHE A 78 -2.11 -12.68 -5.02
N SER A 79 -3.25 -12.79 -5.70
CA SER A 79 -4.36 -13.69 -5.29
C SER A 79 -4.68 -13.56 -3.78
N ILE A 80 -4.68 -12.32 -3.28
CA ILE A 80 -4.97 -12.05 -1.88
C ILE A 80 -6.46 -12.33 -1.67
N SER A 81 -6.77 -13.42 -0.98
CA SER A 81 -8.14 -13.66 -0.52
C SER A 81 -8.36 -12.80 0.73
N ILE A 82 -9.24 -11.82 0.63
CA ILE A 82 -9.70 -11.07 1.80
C ILE A 82 -10.64 -12.03 2.54
N GLU A 83 -10.16 -12.70 3.58
CA GLU A 83 -11.04 -13.34 4.54
C GLU A 83 -11.75 -12.21 5.29
N ILE A 84 -12.96 -11.88 4.85
CA ILE A 84 -13.91 -11.10 5.63
C ILE A 84 -14.40 -12.06 6.73
N THR A 85 -13.81 -11.93 7.92
CA THR A 85 -14.35 -12.57 9.14
C THR A 85 -15.61 -11.84 9.57
#